data_AF-A0A7C1WEF1-F1
#
_entry.id   AF-A0A7C1WEF1-F1
#
_cell.length_a   1.000
_cell.length_b   1.000
_cell.length_c   1.000
_cell.angle_alpha   90.00
_cell.angle_beta   90.00
_cell.angle_gamma   90.00
#
_symmetry.space_group_name_H-M   'P 1'
#
loop_
_entity.id
_entity.type
_entity.pdbx_description
1 polymer ?
#
loop_
_entity_poly.entity_id
_entity_poly.type
_entity_poly.pdbx_seq_one_letter_code
_entity_poly.pdbx_strand_id
1 'polypeptide(L)'
;MTISYIVPISGLIALIIAGILAYYVSRKPRGTQKMQEISDYIHKGALAFLKEEYKIISIFVIVVVIVLLITSYFTDLPWETSIAFIVGAIFSALAGDIGMRIATMANA
;
A
#
# COMPACT_ATOMS: atom_id res chain seq x y z
N MET A 1 -22.83 -13.16 -17.76
CA MET A 1 -21.83 -12.16 -17.31
C MET A 1 -20.46 -12.71 -17.62
N THR A 2 -19.75 -12.07 -18.53
CA THR A 2 -18.38 -12.46 -18.92
C THR A 2 -17.43 -12.32 -17.73
N ILE A 3 -16.44 -13.21 -17.62
CA ILE A 3 -15.43 -13.27 -16.53
C ILE A 3 -14.80 -11.89 -16.25
N SER A 4 -14.73 -11.02 -17.25
CA SER A 4 -14.21 -9.64 -17.17
C SER A 4 -14.86 -8.76 -16.09
N TYR A 5 -16.14 -8.95 -15.75
CA TYR A 5 -16.81 -8.14 -14.72
C TYR A 5 -16.57 -8.67 -13.29
N ILE A 6 -16.25 -9.95 -13.13
CA ILE A 6 -16.04 -10.56 -11.81
C ILE A 6 -14.78 -10.00 -11.15
N VAL A 7 -13.73 -9.73 -11.92
CA VAL A 7 -12.42 -9.24 -11.44
C VAL A 7 -12.51 -7.87 -10.74
N PRO A 8 -13.07 -6.80 -11.35
CA PRO A 8 -13.16 -5.51 -10.67
C PRO A 8 -14.15 -5.55 -9.50
N ILE A 9 -15.23 -6.35 -9.60
CA ILE A 9 -16.22 -6.48 -8.53
C ILE A 9 -15.61 -7.16 -7.30
N SER A 10 -14.82 -8.22 -7.48
CA SER A 10 -14.15 -8.89 -6.35
C SER A 10 -13.14 -7.98 -5.66
N GLY A 11 -12.39 -7.17 -6.42
CA GLY A 11 -11.50 -6.14 -5.88
C GLY A 11 -12.24 -5.10 -5.05
N LEU A 12 -13.40 -4.62 -5.54
CA LEU A 12 -14.23 -3.66 -4.82
C LEU A 12 -14.78 -4.25 -3.51
N ILE A 13 -15.28 -5.49 -3.55
CA ILE A 13 -15.75 -6.22 -2.36
C ILE A 13 -14.62 -6.38 -1.34
N ALA A 14 -13.41 -6.72 -1.78
CA ALA A 14 -12.26 -6.86 -0.91
C ALA A 14 -11.91 -5.53 -0.21
N LEU A 15 -11.93 -4.41 -0.93
CA LEU A 15 -11.69 -3.08 -0.34
C LEU A 15 -12.77 -2.69 0.67
N ILE A 16 -14.04 -3.00 0.39
CA ILE A 16 -15.15 -2.77 1.33
C ILE A 16 -14.93 -3.57 2.62
N ILE A 17 -14.61 -4.86 2.50
CA ILE A 17 -14.36 -5.73 3.66
C ILE A 17 -13.16 -5.22 4.46
N ALA A 18 -12.07 -4.86 3.78
CA ALA A 18 -10.89 -4.28 4.44
C ALA A 18 -11.24 -3.00 5.22
N GLY A 19 -12.06 -2.12 4.64
CA GLY A 19 -12.56 -0.91 5.31
C GLY A 19 -13.44 -1.23 6.53
N ILE A 20 -14.34 -2.20 6.43
CA ILE A 20 -15.18 -2.65 7.54
C ILE A 20 -14.32 -3.22 8.68
N LEU A 21 -13.33 -4.06 8.36
CA LEU A 21 -12.43 -4.64 9.35
C LEU A 21 -11.56 -3.57 10.02
N ALA A 22 -11.01 -2.64 9.24
CA ALA A 22 -10.25 -1.51 9.77
C ALA A 22 -11.08 -0.68 10.75
N TYR A 23 -12.31 -0.34 10.36
CA TYR A 23 -13.23 0.39 11.23
C TYR A 23 -13.59 -0.41 12.50
N TYR A 24 -13.91 -1.70 12.35
CA TYR A 24 -14.26 -2.57 13.46
C TYR A 24 -13.14 -2.68 14.50
N VAL A 25 -11.90 -2.88 14.05
CA VAL A 25 -10.73 -2.98 14.92
C VAL A 25 -10.43 -1.65 15.58
N SER A 26 -10.52 -0.52 14.86
CA SER A 26 -10.25 0.81 15.41
C SER A 26 -11.18 1.22 16.57
N ARG A 27 -12.36 0.59 16.67
CA ARG A 27 -13.35 0.85 17.72
C ARG A 27 -13.22 -0.06 18.93
N LYS A 28 -12.27 -1.00 18.93
CA LYS A 28 -12.03 -1.84 20.10
C LYS A 28 -11.47 -0.99 21.25
N PRO A 29 -11.86 -1.28 22.49
CA PRO A 29 -11.33 -0.57 23.65
C PRO A 29 -9.83 -0.80 23.70
N ARG A 30 -9.08 0.30 23.76
CA ARG A 30 -7.65 0.27 23.98
C ARG A 30 -7.36 -0.23 25.39
N GLY A 31 -6.27 -0.97 25.54
CA GLY A 31 -5.84 -1.56 26.79
C GLY A 31 -5.41 -0.53 27.83
N THR A 32 -4.57 -0.96 28.77
CA THR A 32 -4.08 -0.09 29.86
C THR A 32 -3.34 1.14 29.33
N GLN A 33 -3.23 2.19 30.16
CA GLN A 33 -2.48 3.41 29.80
C GLN A 33 -1.05 3.11 29.32
N LYS A 34 -0.35 2.19 29.99
CA LYS A 34 0.98 1.74 29.60
C LYS A 34 1.01 1.07 28.22
N MET A 35 -0.03 0.31 27.88
CA MET A 35 -0.16 -0.33 26.57
C MET A 35 -0.37 0.70 25.46
N GLN A 36 -1.20 1.72 25.72
CA GLN A 36 -1.43 2.82 24.80
C GLN A 36 -0.14 3.62 24.54
N GLU A 37 0.61 3.96 25.59
CA GLU A 37 1.89 4.66 25.47
C GLU A 37 2.89 3.88 24.60
N ILE A 38 3.04 2.56 24.83
CA ILE A 38 3.93 1.72 24.03
C ILE A 38 3.48 1.67 22.57
N SER A 39 2.18 1.50 22.32
CA SER A 39 1.64 1.47 20.97
C SER A 39 1.85 2.78 20.22
N ASP A 40 1.77 3.93 20.90
CA ASP A 40 2.03 5.23 20.28
C ASP A 40 3.51 5.39 19.88
N TYR A 41 4.44 4.87 20.68
CA TYR A 41 5.85 4.84 20.30
C TYR A 41 6.09 3.94 19.07
N ILE A 42 5.45 2.77 19.03
CA ILE A 42 5.52 1.86 17.87
C ILE A 42 4.95 2.54 16.63
N HIS A 43 3.78 3.18 16.74
CA HIS A 43 3.13 3.87 15.63
C HIS A 43 4.01 5.01 15.08
N LYS A 44 4.60 5.84 15.95
CA LYS A 44 5.51 6.90 15.53
C LYS A 44 6.76 6.36 14.84
N GLY A 45 7.37 5.30 15.39
CA GLY A 45 8.54 4.67 14.79
C GLY A 45 8.24 4.06 13.41
N ALA A 46 7.10 3.38 13.29
CA ALA A 46 6.65 2.78 12.03
C ALA A 46 6.41 3.83 10.94
N LEU A 47 5.76 4.96 11.27
CA LEU A 47 5.55 6.05 10.30
C LEU A 47 6.87 6.72 9.89
N ALA A 48 7.82 6.86 10.80
CA ALA A 48 9.15 7.36 10.48
C ALA A 48 9.90 6.41 9.53
N PHE A 49 9.85 5.10 9.80
CA PHE A 49 10.43 4.07 8.95
C PHE A 49 9.82 4.08 7.53
N LEU A 50 8.48 4.07 7.42
CA LEU A 50 7.80 4.11 6.13
C LEU A 50 8.19 5.32 5.29
N LYS A 51 8.32 6.48 5.91
CA LYS A 51 8.70 7.71 5.21
C LYS A 51 10.09 7.58 4.57
N GLU A 52 11.06 7.04 5.31
CA GLU A 52 12.41 6.84 4.79
C GLU A 52 12.46 5.70 3.77
N GLU A 53 11.74 4.61 4.01
CA GLU A 53 11.62 3.50 3.06
C GLU A 53 11.04 3.98 1.72
N TYR A 54 9.94 4.73 1.74
CA TYR A 54 9.25 5.19 0.53
C TYR A 54 10.06 6.23 -0.23
N LYS A 55 10.86 7.02 0.48
CA LYS A 55 11.82 7.92 -0.16
C LYS A 55 12.83 7.13 -0.99
N ILE A 56 13.39 6.05 -0.45
CA ILE A 56 14.36 5.21 -1.17
C ILE A 56 13.67 4.44 -2.31
N ILE A 57 12.51 3.84 -2.05
CA ILE A 57 11.74 3.10 -3.06
C ILE A 57 11.31 4.02 -4.22
N SER A 58 10.97 5.28 -3.96
CA SER A 58 10.57 6.21 -5.02
C SER A 58 11.68 6.42 -6.06
N ILE A 59 12.94 6.48 -5.63
CA ILE A 59 14.10 6.59 -6.51
C ILE A 59 14.22 5.31 -7.36
N PHE A 60 14.10 4.14 -6.72
CA PHE A 60 14.11 2.85 -7.42
C PHE A 60 13.01 2.76 -8.49
N VAL A 61 11.78 3.14 -8.16
CA VAL A 61 10.64 3.14 -9.10
C VAL A 61 10.93 4.04 -10.30
N ILE A 62 11.45 5.25 -10.08
CA ILE A 62 11.81 6.18 -11.17
C ILE A 62 12.86 5.56 -12.09
N VAL A 63 13.91 4.94 -11.53
CA VAL A 63 14.96 4.28 -12.32
C VAL A 63 14.37 3.15 -13.16
N VAL A 64 13.53 2.29 -12.60
CA VAL A 64 12.90 1.18 -13.33
C VAL A 64 12.00 1.69 -14.44
N VAL A 65 11.22 2.75 -14.20
CA VAL A 65 10.37 3.38 -15.23
C VAL A 65 11.21 3.86 -16.41
N ILE A 66 12.33 4.55 -16.15
CA ILE A 66 13.22 5.02 -17.21
C ILE A 66 13.78 3.83 -18.01
N VAL A 67 14.21 2.77 -17.33
CA VAL A 67 14.72 1.56 -17.99
C VAL A 67 13.65 0.90 -18.86
N LEU A 68 12.40 0.79 -18.38
CA LEU A 68 11.29 0.21 -19.14
C LEU A 68 10.95 1.06 -20.37
N LEU A 69 10.94 2.39 -20.25
CA LEU A 69 10.69 3.30 -21.38
C LEU A 69 11.80 3.22 -22.44
N ILE A 70 13.06 3.18 -22.02
CA ILE A 70 14.20 3.02 -22.94
C ILE A 70 14.11 1.66 -23.64
N THR A 71 13.83 0.59 -22.88
CA THR A 71 13.72 -0.77 -23.44
C THR A 71 12.57 -0.86 -24.44
N SER A 72 11.45 -0.18 -24.17
CA SER A 72 10.31 -0.08 -25.08
C SER A 72 10.65 0.57 -26.42
N TYR A 73 11.67 1.44 -26.47
CA TYR A 73 12.13 2.03 -27.74
C TYR A 73 12.99 1.07 -28.59
N PHE A 74 13.72 0.16 -27.94
CA PHE A 74 14.65 -0.76 -28.60
C PHE A 74 14.09 -2.19 -28.82
N THR A 75 12.90 -2.48 -28.29
CA THR A 75 12.29 -3.81 -28.33
C THR A 75 10.79 -3.69 -28.63
N ASP A 76 10.13 -4.81 -28.92
CA ASP A 76 8.67 -4.87 -29.09
C ASP A 76 7.89 -4.71 -27.76
N LEU A 77 8.55 -4.29 -26.68
CA LEU A 77 7.90 -4.06 -25.40
C LEU A 77 6.96 -2.85 -25.48
N PRO A 78 5.65 -3.03 -25.20
CA PRO A 78 4.71 -1.91 -25.24
C PRO A 78 5.02 -0.87 -24.16
N TRP A 79 5.03 0.41 -24.52
CA TRP A 79 5.31 1.53 -23.61
C TRP A 79 4.30 1.60 -22.45
N GLU A 80 3.09 1.08 -22.68
CA GLU A 80 2.02 0.89 -21.70
C GLU A 80 2.48 0.06 -20.49
N THR A 81 3.48 -0.80 -20.66
CA THR A 81 4.07 -1.59 -19.57
C THR A 81 4.69 -0.70 -18.50
N SER A 82 5.33 0.40 -18.90
CA SER A 82 5.90 1.38 -17.96
C SER A 82 4.81 2.09 -17.16
N ILE A 83 3.67 2.39 -17.80
CA ILE A 83 2.51 2.97 -17.13
C ILE A 83 1.90 1.96 -16.15
N ALA A 84 1.68 0.72 -16.59
CA ALA A 84 1.14 -0.33 -15.74
C ALA A 84 2.03 -0.55 -14.50
N PHE A 85 3.35 -0.49 -14.66
CA PHE A 85 4.30 -0.55 -13.56
C PHE A 85 4.14 0.62 -12.56
N ILE A 86 4.06 1.87 -13.03
CA ILE A 86 3.86 3.03 -12.14
C ILE A 86 2.55 2.91 -11.36
N VAL A 87 1.46 2.57 -12.06
CA VAL A 87 0.14 2.42 -11.44
C VAL A 87 0.17 1.31 -10.38
N GLY A 88 0.79 0.17 -10.69
CA GLY A 88 0.99 -0.92 -9.75
C GLY A 88 1.84 -0.53 -8.54
N ALA A 89 2.94 0.20 -8.75
CA ALA A 89 3.82 0.68 -7.69
C ALA A 89 3.09 1.64 -6.74
N ILE A 90 2.27 2.55 -7.27
CA ILE A 90 1.44 3.46 -6.45
C ILE A 90 0.44 2.67 -5.62
N PHE A 91 -0.30 1.73 -6.21
CA PHE A 91 -1.27 0.92 -5.46
C PHE A 91 -0.60 0.04 -4.40
N SER A 92 0.59 -0.49 -4.70
CA SER A 92 1.39 -1.26 -3.73
C SER A 92 1.84 -0.41 -2.54
N ALA A 93 2.35 0.80 -2.80
CA ALA A 93 2.73 1.75 -1.75
C ALA A 93 1.51 2.18 -0.92
N LEU A 94 0.37 2.45 -1.54
CA LEU A 94 -0.86 2.78 -0.81
C LEU A 94 -1.33 1.63 0.08
N ALA A 95 -1.29 0.39 -0.42
CA ALA A 95 -1.65 -0.78 0.36
C ALA A 95 -0.72 -0.98 1.57
N GLY A 96 0.59 -0.75 1.39
CA GLY A 96 1.59 -0.84 2.46
C GLY A 96 1.38 0.22 3.57
N ASP A 97 1.22 1.49 3.19
CA ASP A 97 1.01 2.58 4.16
C ASP A 97 -0.28 2.42 4.94
N ILE A 98 -1.40 2.11 4.26
CA ILE A 98 -2.70 1.88 4.91
C ILE A 98 -2.60 0.67 5.85
N GLY A 99 -2.01 -0.44 5.40
CA GLY A 99 -1.87 -1.65 6.20
C GLY A 99 -1.05 -1.42 7.47
N MET A 100 0.07 -0.72 7.37
CA MET A 100 0.93 -0.44 8.54
C MET A 100 0.25 0.48 9.55
N ARG A 101 -0.49 1.51 9.09
CA ARG A 101 -1.27 2.38 9.97
C ARG A 101 -2.30 1.58 10.75
N ILE A 102 -3.06 0.71 10.09
CA ILE A 102 -4.08 -0.12 10.76
C ILE A 102 -3.41 -1.07 11.76
N ALA A 103 -2.34 -1.76 11.37
CA ALA A 103 -1.63 -2.71 12.23
C ALA A 103 -1.08 -2.05 13.50
N THR A 104 -0.48 -0.86 13.36
CA THR A 104 0.11 -0.14 14.50
C THR A 104 -0.95 0.52 15.39
N MET A 105 -2.10 0.90 14.84
CA MET A 105 -3.23 1.41 15.63
C MET A 105 -3.99 0.30 16.38
N ALA A 106 -3.97 -0.92 15.85
CA ALA A 106 -4.61 -2.11 16.43
C ALA A 106 -3.80 -2.77 17.56
N ASN A 107 -2.59 -2.27 17.82
CA ASN A 107 -1.65 -2.88 18.77
C ASN A 107 -1.89 -2.44 20.24
N ALA A 108 -2.82 -1.51 20.46
CA ALA A 108 -3.22 -0.97 21.78
C ALA A 108 -4.60 -1.45 22.21
#